data_AF-A0A4Q4T0K1-F1
#
_entry.id   AF-A0A4Q4T0K1-F1
#
_cell.length_a   1.000
_cell.length_b   1.000
_cell.length_c   1.000
_cell.angle_alpha   90.00
_cell.angle_beta   90.00
_cell.angle_gamma   90.00
#
_symmetry.space_group_name_H-M   'P 1'
#
loop_
_entity.id
_entity.type
_entity.pdbx_description
1 polymer ?
#
loop_
_entity_poly.entity_id
_entity_poly.type
_entity_poly.pdbx_seq_one_letter_code
_entity_poly.pdbx_strand_id
1 'polypeptide(L)'
;MTTTITVKPDIPVDLPEGLSETTLLAFAPFNASSPMLPDHSLTTLSIRISISKTNGTAQDWLATLTRSLSLQRSVAAHPFHADPYALRRITVQSYDLFGTVSKRLGFLKLRAEVANAAGETLPGSVFLRGPSVAMLVVLVPDDTGTETGAGREMGVEEGEEERYVLLTVQPRIPAGSLAFVELPAGMVDDKDTFAGAAAREIEEELGLTIPAAELRCLSDMAFATREESQGQGRVQEGDRGENEEDLARAMYPSAGGCDEFIPIYMHERRVPRAQLREWTGRLTGLRDCGEKITLKLVRMRDLWREGARDAKCLAAVALWEGLRREGKL
;
A
#
# COMPACT_ATOMS: atom_id res chain seq x y z
N MET A 1 1.45 28.56 -20.38
CA MET A 1 2.92 28.48 -20.64
C MET A 1 3.52 27.42 -19.75
N THR A 2 4.49 26.63 -20.24
CA THR A 2 5.19 25.61 -19.43
C THR A 2 6.28 26.27 -18.59
N THR A 3 6.33 25.97 -17.29
CA THR A 3 7.36 26.46 -16.37
C THR A 3 8.31 25.33 -16.04
N THR A 4 9.62 25.53 -16.21
CA THR A 4 10.62 24.54 -15.79
C THR A 4 11.18 24.92 -14.43
N ILE A 5 11.12 23.99 -13.48
CA ILE A 5 11.76 24.10 -12.17
C ILE A 5 12.92 23.11 -12.06
N THR A 6 13.70 23.17 -10.99
CA THR A 6 14.78 22.21 -10.74
C THR A 6 14.61 21.61 -9.35
N VAL A 7 14.54 20.28 -9.27
CA VAL A 7 14.46 19.53 -8.00
C VAL A 7 15.80 18.87 -7.71
N LYS A 8 16.16 18.71 -6.44
CA LYS A 8 17.45 18.11 -6.07
C LYS A 8 17.53 16.64 -6.52
N PRO A 9 18.70 16.16 -6.97
CA PRO A 9 19.97 16.87 -7.16
C PRO A 9 20.13 17.36 -8.61
N ASP A 10 19.40 18.42 -8.98
CA ASP A 10 19.49 19.13 -10.28
C ASP A 10 18.75 18.48 -11.46
N ILE A 11 17.58 17.90 -11.20
CA ILE A 11 16.70 17.34 -12.23
C ILE A 11 15.72 18.41 -12.69
N PRO A 12 15.70 18.78 -13.98
CA PRO A 12 14.70 19.70 -14.52
C PRO A 12 13.31 19.04 -14.56
N VAL A 13 12.31 19.78 -14.11
CA VAL A 13 10.90 19.36 -14.10
C VAL A 13 10.06 20.39 -14.84
N ASP A 14 9.44 19.96 -15.94
CA ASP A 14 8.53 20.79 -16.72
C ASP A 14 7.11 20.67 -16.17
N LEU A 15 6.54 21.80 -15.74
CA LEU A 15 5.22 21.90 -15.14
C LEU A 15 4.20 22.41 -16.17
N PRO A 16 3.01 21.77 -16.27
CA PRO A 16 1.91 22.29 -17.06
C PRO A 16 1.37 23.57 -16.44
N GLU A 17 0.61 24.33 -17.23
CA GLU A 17 -0.06 25.54 -16.75
C GLU A 17 -0.99 25.23 -15.57
N GLY A 18 -0.93 26.05 -14.53
CA GLY A 18 -1.75 25.92 -13.34
C GLY A 18 -1.16 25.06 -12.22
N LEU A 19 -0.08 24.31 -12.48
CA LEU A 19 0.66 23.58 -11.44
C LEU A 19 1.88 24.40 -10.98
N SER A 20 1.91 24.78 -9.70
CA SER A 20 3.06 25.47 -9.11
C SER A 20 4.07 24.49 -8.54
N GLU A 21 5.33 24.95 -8.41
CA GLU A 21 6.39 24.23 -7.69
C GLU A 21 5.94 23.85 -6.28
N THR A 22 5.39 24.79 -5.52
CA THR A 22 4.93 24.55 -4.15
C THR A 22 3.87 23.47 -4.08
N THR A 23 2.90 23.46 -5.01
CA THR A 23 1.86 22.42 -5.03
C THR A 23 2.42 21.06 -5.39
N LEU A 24 3.33 20.97 -6.36
CA LEU A 24 4.01 19.72 -6.72
C LEU A 24 4.87 19.20 -5.56
N LEU A 25 5.63 20.07 -4.92
CA LEU A 25 6.48 19.74 -3.78
C LEU A 25 5.67 19.43 -2.51
N ALA A 26 4.40 19.83 -2.42
CA ALA A 26 3.52 19.42 -1.33
C ALA A 26 2.89 18.04 -1.56
N PHE A 27 3.03 17.45 -2.75
CA PHE A 27 2.46 16.16 -3.08
C PHE A 27 3.41 15.04 -2.66
N ALA A 28 3.08 14.36 -1.55
CA ALA A 28 3.94 13.35 -0.94
C ALA A 28 4.47 12.26 -1.92
N PRO A 29 3.67 11.75 -2.89
CA PRO A 29 4.19 10.79 -3.87
C PRO A 29 5.34 11.33 -4.73
N PHE A 30 5.47 12.65 -4.88
CA PHE A 30 6.52 13.30 -5.65
C PHE A 30 7.64 13.92 -4.80
N ASN A 31 7.35 14.43 -3.60
CA ASN A 31 8.34 15.14 -2.79
C ASN A 31 8.20 14.91 -1.28
N ALA A 32 9.24 14.36 -0.69
CA ALA A 32 9.43 14.32 0.76
C ALA A 32 10.33 15.48 1.22
N SER A 33 9.82 16.71 1.18
CA SER A 33 10.31 17.73 2.12
C SER A 33 9.49 17.63 3.40
N SER A 34 9.98 16.86 4.38
CA SER A 34 9.59 17.11 5.77
C SER A 34 9.83 18.61 6.06
N PRO A 35 8.91 19.35 6.71
CA PRO A 35 9.17 20.74 7.05
C PRO A 35 10.25 20.81 8.14
N MET A 36 11.51 20.78 7.73
CA MET A 36 12.64 21.17 8.57
C MET A 36 12.70 22.70 8.55
N LEU A 37 12.04 23.33 9.52
CA LEU A 37 12.41 24.69 9.94
C LEU A 37 13.74 24.58 10.70
N PRO A 38 14.80 25.30 10.29
CA PRO A 38 15.98 25.47 11.13
C PRO A 38 15.66 26.57 12.16
N ASP A 39 15.40 26.19 13.41
CA ASP A 39 15.45 27.16 14.51
C ASP A 39 16.90 27.26 15.00
N HIS A 40 17.48 28.44 14.81
CA HIS A 40 18.78 28.79 15.34
C HIS A 40 18.63 29.13 16.82
N SER A 41 19.03 28.22 17.72
CA SER A 41 19.49 28.62 19.05
C SER A 41 20.44 27.60 19.66
N LEU A 42 21.70 28.03 19.84
CA LEU A 42 22.72 27.33 20.61
C LEU A 42 22.46 27.56 22.10
N THR A 43 22.35 26.51 22.92
CA THR A 43 23.07 26.36 24.20
C THR A 43 22.72 25.02 24.93
N THR A 44 23.75 24.19 25.09
CA THR A 44 24.12 23.41 26.30
C THR A 44 23.33 22.17 26.77
N LEU A 45 24.06 21.04 26.77
CA LEU A 45 24.02 19.79 27.56
C LEU A 45 22.79 18.85 27.61
N SER A 46 22.97 17.70 26.92
CA SER A 46 22.74 16.31 27.36
C SER A 46 21.38 15.90 27.95
N ILE A 47 20.51 15.40 27.08
CA ILE A 47 19.62 14.25 27.35
C ILE A 47 19.59 13.39 26.07
N ARG A 48 20.11 12.15 26.14
CA ARG A 48 19.82 11.13 25.10
C ARG A 48 18.37 10.68 25.33
N ILE A 49 17.44 11.30 24.61
CA ILE A 49 16.10 10.76 24.45
C ILE A 49 16.15 9.81 23.27
N SER A 50 15.92 8.53 23.52
CA SER A 50 15.73 7.51 22.50
C SER A 50 14.55 7.93 21.62
N ILE A 51 14.85 8.34 20.39
CA ILE A 51 13.84 8.67 19.39
C ILE A 51 13.19 7.35 18.95
N SER A 52 11.94 7.17 19.33
CA SER A 52 11.05 6.17 18.76
C SER A 52 11.04 6.32 17.24
N LYS A 53 11.49 5.27 16.53
CA LYS A 53 11.44 5.12 15.08
C LYS A 53 10.05 5.50 14.58
N THR A 54 9.97 6.48 13.68
CA THR A 54 8.76 6.78 12.94
C THR A 54 8.52 5.67 11.93
N ASN A 55 7.40 4.95 12.07
CA ASN A 55 6.80 4.15 11.01
C ASN A 55 6.75 5.01 9.73
N GLY A 56 7.47 4.61 8.68
CA GLY A 56 7.63 5.42 7.46
C GLY A 56 6.30 5.52 6.71
N THR A 57 5.67 6.68 6.73
CA THR A 57 4.32 6.88 6.18
C THR A 57 4.26 7.58 4.82
N ALA A 58 5.38 7.95 4.20
CA ALA A 58 5.35 8.51 2.85
C ALA A 58 6.57 8.03 2.05
N GLN A 59 6.34 7.18 1.04
CA GLN A 59 7.36 6.87 0.04
C GLN A 59 7.29 7.93 -1.06
N ASP A 60 8.44 8.53 -1.33
CA ASP A 60 8.67 9.48 -2.41
C ASP A 60 9.21 8.71 -3.63
N TRP A 61 8.47 8.76 -4.74
CA TRP A 61 8.86 8.08 -5.99
C TRP A 61 10.22 8.58 -6.49
N LEU A 62 10.47 9.90 -6.43
CA LEU A 62 11.70 10.50 -6.90
C LEU A 62 12.88 10.08 -6.02
N ALA A 63 12.71 10.06 -4.70
CA ALA A 63 13.73 9.59 -3.77
C ALA A 63 14.05 8.09 -3.99
N THR A 64 13.02 7.26 -4.12
CA THR A 64 13.16 5.82 -4.36
C THR A 64 13.88 5.55 -5.69
N LEU A 65 13.47 6.22 -6.77
CA LEU A 65 14.10 6.06 -8.07
C LEU A 65 15.55 6.55 -8.03
N THR A 66 15.82 7.69 -7.39
CA THR A 66 17.18 8.23 -7.25
C THR A 66 18.09 7.26 -6.51
N ARG A 67 17.58 6.59 -5.46
CA ARG A 67 18.32 5.53 -4.77
C ARG A 67 18.57 4.33 -5.68
N SER A 68 17.56 3.80 -6.36
CA SER A 68 17.75 2.66 -7.28
C SER A 68 18.76 2.98 -8.39
N LEU A 69 18.74 4.21 -8.93
CA LEU A 69 19.72 4.67 -9.91
C LEU A 69 21.15 4.78 -9.33
N SER A 70 21.30 5.16 -8.05
CA SER A 70 22.62 5.28 -7.42
C SER A 70 23.28 3.92 -7.17
N LEU A 71 22.49 2.87 -6.94
CA LEU A 71 22.96 1.49 -6.75
C LEU A 71 23.76 0.97 -7.94
N GLN A 72 23.46 1.45 -9.14
CA GLN A 72 24.22 1.11 -10.35
C GLN A 72 25.70 1.49 -10.20
N ARG A 73 26.01 2.53 -9.44
CA ARG A 73 27.37 3.02 -9.23
C ARG A 73 28.01 2.42 -7.98
N SER A 74 27.25 2.22 -6.91
CA SER A 74 27.79 1.70 -5.64
C SER A 74 27.94 0.18 -5.62
N VAL A 75 27.15 -0.56 -6.40
CA VAL A 75 27.16 -2.02 -6.40
C VAL A 75 27.78 -2.55 -7.70
N ALA A 76 29.00 -3.09 -7.61
CA ALA A 76 29.74 -3.58 -8.77
C ALA A 76 29.02 -4.71 -9.53
N ALA A 77 28.22 -5.51 -8.84
CA ALA A 77 27.43 -6.60 -9.42
C ALA A 77 26.09 -6.12 -10.04
N HIS A 78 25.77 -4.84 -9.96
CA HIS A 78 24.51 -4.33 -10.50
C HIS A 78 24.46 -4.54 -12.03
N PRO A 79 23.33 -5.01 -12.61
CA PRO A 79 23.23 -5.31 -14.04
C PRO A 79 23.64 -4.14 -14.97
N PHE A 80 23.36 -2.91 -14.54
CA PHE A 80 23.70 -1.68 -15.25
C PHE A 80 24.97 -0.98 -14.76
N HIS A 81 25.85 -1.65 -14.01
CA HIS A 81 27.07 -1.03 -13.48
C HIS A 81 28.01 -0.51 -14.58
N ALA A 82 28.12 -1.25 -15.69
CA ALA A 82 29.03 -0.91 -16.79
C ALA A 82 28.65 0.37 -17.53
N ASP A 83 27.35 0.65 -17.71
CA ASP A 83 26.83 1.89 -18.31
C ASP A 83 25.56 2.34 -17.56
N PRO A 84 25.71 3.13 -16.48
CA PRO A 84 24.62 3.45 -15.58
C PRO A 84 23.64 4.46 -16.19
N TYR A 85 22.36 4.19 -16.00
CA TYR A 85 21.27 5.09 -16.31
C TYR A 85 21.21 6.25 -15.32
N ALA A 86 20.70 7.39 -15.80
CA ALA A 86 20.37 8.53 -14.96
C ALA A 86 19.04 9.15 -15.39
N LEU A 87 18.30 9.67 -14.42
CA LEU A 87 17.14 10.50 -14.64
C LEU A 87 17.59 11.87 -15.15
N ARG A 88 17.16 12.23 -16.36
CA ARG A 88 17.61 13.43 -17.08
C ARG A 88 16.62 14.58 -16.98
N ARG A 89 15.33 14.26 -16.99
CA ARG A 89 14.23 15.24 -17.01
C ARG A 89 12.94 14.57 -16.56
N ILE A 90 12.07 15.37 -15.95
CA ILE A 90 10.68 15.00 -15.72
C ILE A 90 9.80 16.00 -16.47
N THR A 91 8.78 15.50 -17.16
CA THR A 91 7.73 16.33 -17.74
C THR A 91 6.40 15.91 -17.14
N VAL A 92 5.78 16.78 -16.35
CA VAL A 92 4.42 16.57 -15.86
C VAL A 92 3.45 16.77 -17.04
N GLN A 93 2.69 15.74 -17.35
CA GLN A 93 1.77 15.72 -18.50
C GLN A 93 0.37 16.19 -18.10
N SER A 94 -0.13 15.73 -16.95
CA SER A 94 -1.45 16.12 -16.43
C SER A 94 -1.53 15.88 -14.93
N TYR A 95 -2.52 16.49 -14.28
CA TYR A 95 -2.76 16.34 -12.86
C TYR A 95 -4.24 16.52 -12.50
N ASP A 96 -4.65 15.92 -11.40
CA ASP A 96 -6.00 16.04 -10.84
C ASP A 96 -5.96 16.70 -9.46
N LEU A 97 -6.88 17.62 -9.20
CA LEU A 97 -7.04 18.27 -7.91
C LEU A 97 -8.29 17.73 -7.21
N PHE A 98 -8.15 17.29 -5.96
CA PHE A 98 -9.25 16.80 -5.13
C PHE A 98 -9.63 17.81 -4.05
N GLY A 99 -10.88 17.71 -3.58
CA GLY A 99 -11.44 18.61 -2.58
C GLY A 99 -12.20 19.80 -3.19
N THR A 100 -13.30 20.17 -2.53
CA THR A 100 -14.18 21.26 -2.97
C THR A 100 -13.76 22.61 -2.38
N VAL A 101 -13.26 22.62 -1.14
CA VAL A 101 -12.87 23.85 -0.41
C VAL A 101 -11.36 24.10 -0.47
N SER A 102 -10.55 23.07 -0.17
CA SER A 102 -9.11 23.10 -0.35
C SER A 102 -8.74 22.12 -1.46
N LYS A 103 -8.29 22.65 -2.60
CA LYS A 103 -7.85 21.84 -3.73
C LYS A 103 -6.46 21.29 -3.44
N ARG A 104 -6.35 19.99 -3.16
CA ARG A 104 -5.08 19.28 -3.00
C ARG A 104 -4.72 18.52 -4.28
N LEU A 105 -3.42 18.40 -4.56
CA LEU A 105 -2.96 17.53 -5.64
C LEU A 105 -3.30 16.08 -5.28
N GLY A 106 -4.07 15.43 -6.14
CA GLY A 106 -4.55 14.06 -5.95
C GLY A 106 -3.76 13.07 -6.79
N PHE A 107 -3.74 13.28 -8.10
CA PHE A 107 -3.02 12.43 -9.04
C PHE A 107 -2.12 13.23 -9.96
N LEU A 108 -1.03 12.60 -10.41
CA LEU A 108 -0.06 13.18 -11.32
C LEU A 108 0.33 12.17 -12.41
N LYS A 109 0.19 12.55 -13.68
CA LYS A 109 0.76 11.81 -14.80
C LYS A 109 2.03 12.52 -15.26
N LEU A 110 3.14 11.79 -15.34
CA LEU A 110 4.41 12.34 -15.79
C LEU A 110 5.16 11.41 -16.74
N ARG A 111 6.12 11.98 -17.45
CA ARG A 111 7.16 11.28 -18.20
C ARG A 111 8.51 11.53 -17.55
N ALA A 112 9.19 10.47 -17.15
CA ALA A 112 10.57 10.48 -16.70
C ALA A 112 11.48 10.08 -17.87
N GLU A 113 12.47 10.91 -18.17
CA GLU A 113 13.50 10.60 -19.16
C GLU A 113 14.68 9.93 -18.46
N VAL A 114 14.80 8.61 -18.58
CA VAL A 114 15.89 7.84 -17.99
C VAL A 114 16.78 7.32 -19.11
N ALA A 115 18.04 7.74 -19.12
CA ALA A 115 19.00 7.41 -20.17
C ALA A 115 20.43 7.24 -19.67
N ASN A 116 21.17 6.29 -20.24
CA ASN A 116 22.59 6.06 -19.97
C ASN A 116 23.50 6.94 -20.87
N ALA A 117 24.82 6.72 -20.84
CA ALA A 117 25.76 7.54 -21.61
C ALA A 117 25.78 7.16 -23.11
N ALA A 118 25.44 5.91 -23.44
CA ALA A 118 25.29 5.44 -24.81
C ALA A 118 24.01 5.97 -25.51
N GLY A 119 23.09 6.59 -24.77
CA GLY A 119 21.83 7.11 -25.29
C GLY A 119 20.68 6.09 -25.31
N GLU A 120 20.87 4.92 -24.70
CA GLU A 120 19.78 3.97 -24.46
C GLU A 120 18.80 4.55 -23.44
N THR A 121 17.52 4.25 -23.59
CA THR A 121 16.46 4.83 -22.75
C THR A 121 15.56 3.75 -22.15
N LEU A 122 15.06 4.02 -20.94
CA LEU A 122 14.07 3.17 -20.28
C LEU A 122 12.66 3.78 -20.40
N PRO A 123 11.59 2.95 -20.42
CA PRO A 123 10.22 3.45 -20.33
C PRO A 123 10.02 4.23 -19.04
N GLY A 124 9.51 5.46 -19.16
CA GLY A 124 9.31 6.34 -18.00
C GLY A 124 7.92 6.98 -17.97
N SER A 125 6.88 6.29 -18.42
CA SER A 125 5.51 6.78 -18.29
C SER A 125 4.97 6.42 -16.90
N VAL A 126 4.80 7.41 -16.02
CA VAL A 126 4.50 7.17 -14.59
C VAL A 126 3.20 7.85 -14.20
N PHE A 127 2.35 7.15 -13.47
CA PHE A 127 1.17 7.67 -12.80
C PHE A 127 1.40 7.63 -11.29
N LEU A 128 1.50 8.81 -10.68
CA LEU A 128 1.69 8.97 -9.24
C LEU A 128 0.33 9.20 -8.57
N ARG A 129 0.01 8.32 -7.63
CA ARG A 129 -1.18 8.42 -6.77
C ARG A 129 -0.90 8.13 -5.30
N GLY A 130 0.31 7.67 -4.96
CA GLY A 130 0.68 7.34 -3.60
C GLY A 130 0.18 5.97 -3.13
N PRO A 131 0.46 5.63 -1.87
CA PRO A 131 0.14 4.34 -1.31
C PRO A 131 -1.33 4.18 -0.93
N SER A 132 -1.76 2.93 -0.87
CA SER A 132 -3.06 2.53 -0.33
C SER A 132 -2.89 1.39 0.67
N VAL A 133 -3.94 1.03 1.39
CA VAL A 133 -4.00 -0.16 2.24
C VAL A 133 -5.15 -1.05 1.81
N ALA A 134 -5.03 -2.36 2.03
CA ALA A 134 -6.09 -3.32 1.81
C ALA A 134 -6.34 -4.16 3.06
N MET A 135 -7.58 -4.58 3.28
CA MET A 135 -7.99 -5.23 4.52
C MET A 135 -8.69 -6.56 4.26
N LEU A 136 -8.06 -7.65 4.71
CA LEU A 136 -8.63 -8.98 4.79
C LEU A 136 -9.35 -9.14 6.14
N VAL A 137 -10.65 -8.80 6.17
CA VAL A 137 -11.48 -8.96 7.36
C VAL A 137 -12.14 -10.34 7.36
N VAL A 138 -11.65 -11.22 8.23
CA VAL A 138 -12.10 -12.60 8.39
C VAL A 138 -13.08 -12.69 9.56
N LEU A 139 -14.24 -13.26 9.32
CA LEU A 139 -15.27 -13.55 10.31
C LEU A 139 -15.36 -15.05 10.55
N VAL A 140 -15.35 -15.43 11.83
CA VAL A 140 -15.46 -16.82 12.28
C VAL A 140 -16.74 -16.97 13.10
N PRO A 141 -17.68 -17.87 12.76
CA PRO A 141 -18.83 -18.12 13.61
C PRO A 141 -18.42 -18.56 15.03
N ASP A 142 -19.09 -18.04 16.07
CA ASP A 142 -18.79 -18.38 17.47
C ASP A 142 -18.94 -19.87 17.79
N ASP A 143 -19.83 -20.57 17.09
CA ASP A 143 -20.14 -22.00 17.22
C ASP A 143 -19.16 -22.92 16.44
N THR A 144 -18.14 -22.36 15.79
CA THR A 144 -17.05 -23.17 15.22
C THR A 144 -16.25 -23.85 16.33
N GLY A 145 -16.18 -25.19 16.28
CA GLY A 145 -15.48 -26.02 17.26
C GLY A 145 -16.32 -26.54 18.43
N THR A 146 -17.61 -26.15 18.53
CA THR A 146 -18.52 -26.65 19.59
C THR A 146 -19.29 -27.92 19.23
N GLU A 147 -19.22 -28.40 17.99
CA GLU A 147 -19.85 -29.66 17.56
C GLU A 147 -18.96 -30.88 17.84
N THR A 148 -18.81 -31.22 19.11
CA THR A 148 -18.47 -32.59 19.53
C THR A 148 -19.76 -33.41 19.66
N GLY A 149 -20.33 -33.85 18.53
CA GLY A 149 -21.30 -34.95 18.56
C GLY A 149 -22.44 -34.90 17.55
N ALA A 150 -22.60 -36.02 16.86
CA ALA A 150 -23.83 -36.48 16.19
C ALA A 150 -24.34 -35.65 14.99
N GLY A 151 -23.51 -35.52 13.93
CA GLY A 151 -24.03 -34.99 12.66
C GLY A 151 -23.02 -34.78 11.52
N ARG A 152 -21.76 -35.21 11.65
CA ARG A 152 -20.78 -35.07 10.56
C ARG A 152 -21.20 -35.94 9.36
N GLU A 153 -21.64 -35.28 8.29
CA GLU A 153 -21.60 -35.87 6.95
C GLU A 153 -20.16 -36.32 6.66
N MET A 154 -19.97 -37.61 6.41
CA MET A 154 -18.68 -38.17 5.99
C MET A 154 -18.29 -37.57 4.63
N GLY A 155 -17.36 -36.61 4.64
CA GLY A 155 -16.82 -36.02 3.42
C GLY A 155 -16.15 -34.66 3.56
N VAL A 156 -16.33 -33.96 4.68
CA VAL A 156 -15.62 -32.71 4.95
C VAL A 156 -14.38 -33.02 5.79
N GLU A 157 -13.21 -32.89 5.18
CA GLU A 157 -11.91 -33.06 5.85
C GLU A 157 -11.86 -32.22 7.13
N GLU A 158 -11.40 -32.84 8.21
CA GLU A 158 -11.19 -32.19 9.49
C GLU A 158 -10.15 -31.06 9.35
N GLY A 159 -10.56 -29.80 9.45
CA GLY A 159 -9.61 -28.72 9.75
C GLY A 159 -9.81 -27.36 9.07
N GLU A 160 -10.72 -27.20 8.11
CA GLU A 160 -11.07 -25.85 7.66
C GLU A 160 -12.14 -25.27 8.60
N GLU A 161 -11.72 -24.64 9.71
CA GLU A 161 -12.66 -23.87 10.52
C GLU A 161 -13.38 -22.89 9.60
N GLU A 162 -14.71 -22.92 9.69
CA GLU A 162 -15.61 -22.16 8.85
C GLU A 162 -15.28 -20.66 8.93
N ARG A 163 -14.63 -20.13 7.89
CA ARG A 163 -14.21 -18.73 7.80
C ARG A 163 -14.94 -18.04 6.67
N TYR A 164 -15.37 -16.81 6.93
CA TYR A 164 -15.97 -15.91 5.96
C TYR A 164 -15.15 -14.64 5.81
N VAL A 165 -15.20 -14.01 4.65
CA VAL A 165 -14.50 -12.76 4.36
C VAL A 165 -15.50 -11.74 3.85
N LEU A 166 -15.36 -10.51 4.35
CA LEU A 166 -16.12 -9.36 3.87
C LEU A 166 -15.41 -8.74 2.66
N LEU A 167 -16.15 -8.68 1.56
CA LEU A 167 -15.78 -7.95 0.35
C LEU A 167 -16.68 -6.74 0.16
N THR A 168 -16.17 -5.75 -0.56
CA THR A 168 -16.93 -4.62 -1.05
C THR A 168 -17.30 -4.84 -2.52
N VAL A 169 -18.46 -4.31 -2.89
CA VAL A 169 -18.94 -4.24 -4.27
C VAL A 169 -19.15 -2.78 -4.60
N GLN A 170 -18.31 -2.24 -5.48
CA GLN A 170 -18.31 -0.82 -5.80
C GLN A 170 -18.00 -0.50 -7.26
N PRO A 171 -18.36 0.70 -7.76
CA PRO A 171 -17.98 1.13 -9.09
C PRO A 171 -16.47 1.37 -9.22
N ARG A 172 -15.87 0.78 -10.25
CA ARG A 172 -14.50 1.05 -10.70
C ARG A 172 -14.55 1.46 -12.16
N ILE A 173 -14.75 2.76 -12.39
CA ILE A 173 -14.80 3.35 -13.73
C ILE A 173 -13.54 3.03 -14.57
N PRO A 174 -12.31 3.06 -14.02
CA PRO A 174 -11.12 2.67 -14.78
C PRO A 174 -11.15 1.22 -15.30
N ALA A 175 -11.86 0.32 -14.61
CA ALA A 175 -12.04 -1.07 -15.02
C ALA A 175 -13.33 -1.28 -15.86
N GLY A 176 -14.11 -0.22 -16.12
CA GLY A 176 -15.40 -0.31 -16.79
C GLY A 176 -16.47 -1.08 -16.02
N SER A 177 -16.36 -1.17 -14.69
CA SER A 177 -17.28 -1.92 -13.84
C SER A 177 -18.06 -1.02 -12.90
N LEU A 178 -19.35 -1.30 -12.71
CA LEU A 178 -20.20 -0.64 -11.71
C LEU A 178 -20.45 -1.49 -10.47
N ALA A 179 -19.96 -2.74 -10.47
CA ALA A 179 -20.13 -3.71 -9.39
C ALA A 179 -18.87 -4.58 -9.26
N PHE A 180 -17.73 -3.93 -9.11
CA PHE A 180 -16.44 -4.61 -8.95
C PHE A 180 -16.36 -5.20 -7.54
N VAL A 181 -16.09 -6.50 -7.45
CA VAL A 181 -15.94 -7.22 -6.18
C VAL A 181 -14.47 -7.17 -5.78
N GLU A 182 -14.17 -6.65 -4.61
CA GLU A 182 -12.80 -6.47 -4.14
C GLU A 182 -12.69 -6.49 -2.61
N LEU A 183 -11.46 -6.59 -2.11
CA LEU A 183 -11.20 -6.32 -0.70
C LEU A 183 -11.46 -4.84 -0.39
N PRO A 184 -11.94 -4.55 0.84
CA PRO A 184 -11.94 -3.20 1.38
C PRO A 184 -10.55 -2.57 1.29
N ALA A 185 -10.46 -1.32 0.85
CA ALA A 185 -9.18 -0.64 0.63
C ALA A 185 -9.34 0.87 0.49
N GLY A 186 -8.33 1.62 0.93
CA GLY A 186 -8.30 3.07 0.73
C GLY A 186 -6.91 3.68 0.76
N MET A 187 -6.85 4.95 0.39
CA MET A 187 -5.59 5.68 0.28
C MET A 187 -5.11 6.12 1.66
N VAL A 188 -3.79 6.18 1.83
CA VAL A 188 -3.19 6.68 3.07
C VAL A 188 -2.97 8.18 2.92
N ASP A 189 -3.56 8.96 3.84
CA ASP A 189 -3.31 10.39 3.91
C ASP A 189 -1.99 10.67 4.65
N ASP A 190 -1.36 11.81 4.37
CA ASP A 190 0.00 12.18 4.84
C ASP A 190 0.18 12.20 6.38
N LYS A 191 -0.90 12.13 7.14
CA LYS A 191 -0.91 12.17 8.62
C LYS A 191 -1.18 10.82 9.27
N ASP A 192 -1.60 9.82 8.50
CA ASP A 192 -2.04 8.53 9.02
C ASP A 192 -0.91 7.50 8.99
N THR A 193 -0.88 6.63 10.00
CA THR A 193 -0.13 5.38 9.89
C THR A 193 -0.88 4.41 8.98
N PHE A 194 -0.19 3.49 8.30
CA PHE A 194 -0.86 2.48 7.45
C PHE A 194 -1.93 1.69 8.22
N ALA A 195 -1.64 1.26 9.45
CA ALA A 195 -2.62 0.58 10.30
C ALA A 195 -3.79 1.50 10.71
N GLY A 196 -3.53 2.78 10.97
CA GLY A 196 -4.56 3.78 11.25
C GLY A 196 -5.49 4.02 10.05
N ALA A 197 -4.91 4.16 8.85
CA ALA A 197 -5.65 4.25 7.61
C ALA A 197 -6.50 2.99 7.40
N ALA A 198 -5.92 1.80 7.57
CA ALA A 198 -6.67 0.54 7.43
C ALA A 198 -7.85 0.45 8.40
N ALA A 199 -7.67 0.87 9.66
CA ALA A 199 -8.74 0.91 10.65
C ALA A 199 -9.87 1.89 10.27
N ARG A 200 -9.52 3.08 9.77
CA ARG A 200 -10.47 4.09 9.29
C ARG A 200 -11.27 3.58 8.08
N GLU A 201 -10.58 3.01 7.10
CA GLU A 201 -11.23 2.47 5.89
C GLU A 201 -12.16 1.29 6.21
N ILE A 202 -11.81 0.45 7.18
CA ILE A 202 -12.74 -0.59 7.69
C ILE A 202 -14.00 0.05 8.29
N GLU A 203 -13.87 1.12 9.07
CA GLU A 203 -15.02 1.79 9.65
C GLU A 203 -15.91 2.43 8.58
N GLU A 204 -15.31 3.12 7.60
CA GLU A 204 -16.01 3.80 6.51
C GLU A 204 -16.69 2.81 5.54
N GLU A 205 -15.96 1.79 5.08
CA GLU A 205 -16.44 0.86 4.06
C GLU A 205 -17.26 -0.30 4.64
N LEU A 206 -16.95 -0.79 5.84
CA LEU A 206 -17.64 -1.94 6.47
C LEU A 206 -18.57 -1.53 7.61
N GLY A 207 -18.41 -0.35 8.21
CA GLY A 207 -19.12 -0.01 9.44
C GLY A 207 -18.69 -0.87 10.64
N LEU A 208 -17.42 -1.29 10.64
CA LEU A 208 -16.79 -2.02 11.74
C LEU A 208 -15.74 -1.15 12.41
N THR A 209 -15.83 -0.98 13.72
CA THR A 209 -14.74 -0.36 14.49
C THR A 209 -13.75 -1.45 14.92
N ILE A 210 -12.55 -1.43 14.34
CA ILE A 210 -11.44 -2.32 14.69
C ILE A 210 -10.24 -1.45 15.11
N PRO A 211 -9.70 -1.60 16.33
CA PRO A 211 -8.52 -0.87 16.75
C PRO A 211 -7.31 -1.19 15.85
N ALA A 212 -6.55 -0.17 15.43
CA ALA A 212 -5.39 -0.34 14.57
C ALA A 212 -4.34 -1.33 15.12
N ALA A 213 -4.25 -1.45 16.46
CA ALA A 213 -3.35 -2.39 17.13
C ALA A 213 -3.76 -3.87 16.97
N GLU A 214 -5.00 -4.15 16.57
CA GLU A 214 -5.51 -5.50 16.31
C GLU A 214 -5.35 -5.92 14.84
N LEU A 215 -4.82 -5.04 13.98
CA LEU A 215 -4.53 -5.33 12.59
C LEU A 215 -3.16 -5.96 12.43
N ARG A 216 -3.10 -7.10 11.76
CA ARG A 216 -1.85 -7.80 11.41
C ARG A 216 -1.46 -7.46 9.98
N CYS A 217 -0.26 -6.93 9.76
CA CYS A 217 0.25 -6.67 8.41
C CYS A 217 0.79 -7.97 7.80
N LEU A 218 0.01 -8.62 6.93
CA LEU A 218 0.42 -9.86 6.25
C LEU A 218 1.64 -9.63 5.36
N SER A 219 1.75 -8.43 4.77
CA SER A 219 2.90 -8.07 3.95
C SER A 219 4.19 -8.10 4.78
N ASP A 220 4.25 -7.37 5.89
CA ASP A 220 5.45 -7.35 6.75
C ASP A 220 5.79 -8.74 7.30
N MET A 221 4.79 -9.51 7.73
CA MET A 221 4.98 -10.87 8.23
C MET A 221 5.66 -11.77 7.19
N ALA A 222 5.25 -11.69 5.92
CA ALA A 222 5.85 -12.47 4.83
C ALA A 222 7.28 -12.07 4.47
N PHE A 223 7.71 -10.84 4.79
CA PHE A 223 9.11 -10.45 4.66
C PHE A 223 9.95 -10.90 5.85
N ALA A 224 9.41 -10.84 7.07
CA ALA A 224 10.09 -11.33 8.27
C ALA A 224 10.41 -12.84 8.17
N THR A 225 9.54 -13.64 7.54
CA THR A 225 9.81 -15.08 7.32
C THR A 225 11.05 -15.35 6.46
N ARG A 226 11.36 -14.47 5.51
CA ARG A 226 12.54 -14.60 4.64
C ARG A 226 13.82 -14.38 5.43
N GLU A 227 13.82 -13.40 6.33
CA GLU A 227 14.97 -13.07 7.18
C GLU A 227 15.28 -14.20 8.18
N GLU A 228 14.25 -14.86 8.72
CA GLU A 228 14.40 -16.04 9.59
C GLU A 228 14.96 -17.28 8.85
N SER A 229 14.59 -17.43 7.57
CA SER A 229 14.98 -18.59 6.75
C SER A 229 16.43 -18.51 6.25
N GLN A 230 17.00 -17.31 6.15
CA GLN A 230 18.40 -17.07 5.77
C GLN A 230 19.35 -17.09 6.98
N GLY A 231 19.35 -18.21 7.73
CA GLY A 231 20.16 -18.37 8.93
C GLY A 231 21.60 -17.84 8.81
N GLN A 232 21.98 -16.97 9.76
CA GLN A 232 23.24 -16.21 9.92
C GLN A 232 23.26 -14.78 9.33
N GLY A 233 22.59 -13.89 10.06
CA GLY A 233 22.82 -12.45 10.01
C GLY A 233 21.62 -11.74 10.63
N ARG A 234 21.75 -11.25 11.87
CA ARG A 234 20.74 -10.34 12.43
C ARG A 234 20.76 -9.05 11.61
N VAL A 235 19.99 -9.01 10.54
CA VAL A 235 19.61 -7.75 9.90
C VAL A 235 18.51 -7.19 10.79
N GLN A 236 18.91 -6.32 11.72
CA GLN A 236 17.98 -5.64 12.62
C GLN A 236 17.08 -4.73 11.77
N GLU A 237 15.78 -4.58 12.08
CA GLU A 237 14.93 -3.59 11.38
C GLU A 237 15.60 -2.21 11.38
N GLY A 238 16.11 -1.78 10.23
CA GLY A 238 17.02 -0.63 10.08
C GLY A 238 18.36 -0.95 9.39
N ASP A 239 18.66 -2.21 9.14
CA ASP A 239 19.85 -2.69 8.42
C ASP A 239 19.47 -3.04 6.96
N ARG A 240 18.66 -2.18 6.30
CA ARG A 240 18.60 -2.22 4.82
C ARG A 240 20.00 -1.81 4.36
N GLY A 241 20.77 -2.75 3.82
CA GLY A 241 22.15 -2.47 3.43
C GLY A 241 22.22 -1.24 2.53
N GLU A 242 23.29 -0.44 2.65
CA GLU A 242 23.53 0.72 1.77
C GLU A 242 23.51 0.36 0.27
N ASN A 243 23.60 -0.94 -0.04
CA ASN A 243 23.65 -1.55 -1.35
C ASN A 243 22.31 -2.17 -1.81
N GLU A 244 21.20 -1.92 -1.11
CA GLU A 244 19.88 -2.49 -1.45
C GLU A 244 18.85 -1.43 -1.84
N GLU A 245 17.87 -1.87 -2.64
CA GLU A 245 16.69 -1.09 -3.00
C GLU A 245 15.82 -0.81 -1.77
N ASP A 246 15.15 0.34 -1.77
CA ASP A 246 14.34 0.82 -0.65
C ASP A 246 12.86 0.83 -1.03
N LEU A 247 12.37 -0.31 -1.52
CA LEU A 247 10.98 -0.49 -1.89
C LEU A 247 10.12 -0.81 -0.66
N ALA A 248 8.84 -0.47 -0.74
CA ALA A 248 7.88 -0.85 0.29
C ALA A 248 7.66 -2.37 0.28
N ARG A 249 7.49 -2.93 1.49
CA ARG A 249 7.14 -4.33 1.71
C ARG A 249 5.65 -4.53 1.47
N ALA A 250 5.25 -4.52 0.21
CA ALA A 250 3.84 -4.53 -0.17
C ALA A 250 3.66 -5.16 -1.56
N MET A 251 2.40 -5.45 -1.91
CA MET A 251 2.09 -5.77 -3.30
C MET A 251 2.08 -4.48 -4.13
N TYR A 252 2.49 -4.57 -5.40
CA TYR A 252 2.40 -3.49 -6.38
C TYR A 252 1.39 -3.88 -7.47
N PRO A 253 0.31 -3.11 -7.71
CA PRO A 253 -0.76 -3.53 -8.61
C PRO A 253 -0.32 -3.46 -10.07
N SER A 254 0.52 -2.49 -10.42
CA SER A 254 1.08 -2.31 -11.75
C SER A 254 2.39 -1.52 -11.72
N ALA A 255 3.47 -2.17 -11.27
CA ALA A 255 4.79 -1.54 -11.11
C ALA A 255 5.38 -0.97 -12.42
N GLY A 256 4.84 -1.34 -13.59
CA GLY A 256 5.26 -0.81 -14.89
C GLY A 256 4.73 0.59 -15.21
N GLY A 257 3.80 1.13 -14.41
CA GLY A 257 3.20 2.44 -14.70
C GLY A 257 2.63 3.21 -13.52
N CYS A 258 2.58 2.63 -12.31
CA CYS A 258 2.05 3.29 -11.11
C CYS A 258 2.99 3.10 -9.92
N ASP A 259 3.11 4.14 -9.08
CA ASP A 259 3.88 4.10 -7.83
C ASP A 259 3.15 3.42 -6.67
N GLU A 260 1.84 3.19 -6.83
CA GLU A 260 1.00 2.60 -5.81
C GLU A 260 1.59 1.28 -5.31
N PHE A 261 1.61 1.15 -4.01
CA PHE A 261 1.81 -0.11 -3.32
C PHE A 261 0.76 -0.26 -2.24
N ILE A 262 0.44 -1.50 -1.91
CA ILE A 262 -0.69 -1.84 -1.04
C ILE A 262 -0.22 -2.87 -0.01
N PRO A 263 0.22 -2.47 1.20
CA PRO A 263 0.30 -3.39 2.33
C PRO A 263 -1.09 -3.97 2.63
N ILE A 264 -1.09 -5.27 2.91
CA ILE A 264 -2.31 -6.03 3.17
C ILE A 264 -2.38 -6.31 4.66
N TYR A 265 -3.39 -5.73 5.30
CA TYR A 265 -3.73 -5.97 6.69
C TYR A 265 -4.78 -7.07 6.81
N MET A 266 -4.78 -7.77 7.92
CA MET A 266 -5.76 -8.79 8.27
C MET A 266 -6.29 -8.55 9.67
N HIS A 267 -7.58 -8.78 9.85
CA HIS A 267 -8.19 -8.97 11.15
C HIS A 267 -9.05 -10.23 11.15
N GLU A 268 -8.97 -11.04 12.20
CA GLU A 268 -9.86 -12.18 12.40
C GLU A 268 -10.72 -11.94 13.63
N ARG A 269 -12.04 -12.03 13.48
CA ARG A 269 -13.00 -11.79 14.55
C ARG A 269 -14.03 -12.90 14.64
N ARG A 270 -14.33 -13.36 15.85
CA ARG A 270 -15.47 -14.25 16.09
C ARG A 270 -16.79 -13.47 16.19
N VAL A 271 -17.85 -14.01 15.59
CA VAL A 271 -19.17 -13.38 15.52
C VAL A 271 -20.30 -14.41 15.66
N PRO A 272 -21.47 -14.03 16.21
CA PRO A 272 -22.63 -14.91 16.21
C PRO A 272 -23.04 -15.27 14.78
N ARG A 273 -23.37 -16.55 14.53
CA ARG A 273 -23.76 -17.01 13.18
C ARG A 273 -24.95 -16.23 12.61
N ALA A 274 -25.86 -15.76 13.46
CA ALA A 274 -26.97 -14.91 13.06
C ALA A 274 -26.50 -13.59 12.41
N GLN A 275 -25.42 -13.01 12.93
CA GLN A 275 -24.87 -11.75 12.45
C GLN A 275 -24.30 -11.87 11.02
N LEU A 276 -23.75 -13.03 10.62
CA LEU A 276 -23.23 -13.26 9.26
C LEU A 276 -24.27 -12.97 8.17
N ARG A 277 -25.55 -13.24 8.45
CA ARG A 277 -26.65 -13.01 7.50
C ARG A 277 -26.97 -11.53 7.31
N GLU A 278 -26.60 -10.67 8.25
CA GLU A 278 -26.85 -9.22 8.21
C GLU A 278 -25.87 -8.48 7.30
N TRP A 279 -24.70 -9.08 7.03
CA TRP A 279 -23.63 -8.46 6.25
C TRP A 279 -23.86 -8.51 4.75
N THR A 280 -24.46 -9.58 4.23
CA THR A 280 -24.65 -9.72 2.78
C THR A 280 -25.71 -8.75 2.28
N GLY A 281 -25.36 -7.89 1.32
CA GLY A 281 -26.27 -6.90 0.74
C GLY A 281 -26.45 -5.64 1.58
N ARG A 282 -25.73 -5.51 2.71
CA ARG A 282 -25.72 -4.27 3.50
C ARG A 282 -25.08 -3.15 2.69
N LEU A 283 -25.71 -1.98 2.73
CA LEU A 283 -25.24 -0.77 2.06
C LEU A 283 -24.37 0.05 3.03
N THR A 284 -23.18 0.42 2.61
CA THR A 284 -22.16 1.15 3.40
C THR A 284 -21.46 2.23 2.56
N GLY A 285 -20.40 2.85 3.09
CA GLY A 285 -19.64 3.93 2.46
C GLY A 285 -20.26 5.32 2.65
N LEU A 286 -19.47 6.37 2.37
CA LEU A 286 -19.91 7.76 2.40
C LEU A 286 -20.75 8.09 1.16
N ARG A 287 -22.03 7.67 1.18
CA ARG A 287 -22.97 7.81 0.06
C ARG A 287 -23.15 9.26 -0.41
N ASP A 288 -23.14 10.20 0.52
CA ASP A 288 -23.25 11.63 0.23
C ASP A 288 -21.98 12.20 -0.42
N CYS A 289 -20.86 11.46 -0.35
CA CYS A 289 -19.57 11.78 -0.97
C CYS A 289 -19.30 10.99 -2.25
N GLY A 290 -20.29 10.23 -2.75
CA GLY A 290 -20.20 9.51 -4.03
C GLY A 290 -19.76 8.04 -3.95
N GLU A 291 -19.44 7.54 -2.76
CA GLU A 291 -19.05 6.15 -2.55
C GLU A 291 -20.28 5.27 -2.33
N LYS A 292 -20.55 4.40 -3.31
CA LYS A 292 -21.69 3.47 -3.28
C LYS A 292 -21.18 2.06 -3.06
N ILE A 293 -21.06 1.68 -1.80
CA ILE A 293 -20.51 0.38 -1.40
C ILE A 293 -21.64 -0.56 -0.95
N THR A 294 -21.56 -1.81 -1.41
CA THR A 294 -22.39 -2.91 -0.91
C THR A 294 -21.50 -4.03 -0.42
N LEU A 295 -21.85 -4.63 0.72
CA LEU A 295 -21.06 -5.71 1.30
C LEU A 295 -21.46 -7.07 0.73
N LYS A 296 -20.44 -7.91 0.49
CA LYS A 296 -20.57 -9.28 0.02
C LYS A 296 -19.79 -10.20 0.95
N LEU A 297 -20.49 -11.14 1.58
CA LEU A 297 -19.86 -12.15 2.42
C LEU A 297 -19.51 -13.38 1.57
N VAL A 298 -18.27 -13.84 1.64
CA VAL A 298 -17.76 -14.99 0.87
C VAL A 298 -17.08 -15.98 1.80
N ARG A 299 -17.16 -17.28 1.54
CA ARG A 299 -16.38 -18.29 2.28
C ARG A 299 -14.89 -18.16 1.94
N MET A 300 -14.00 -18.26 2.93
CA MET A 300 -12.56 -18.09 2.72
C MET A 300 -12.01 -18.99 1.60
N ARG A 301 -12.45 -20.26 1.53
CA ARG A 301 -12.07 -21.22 0.48
C ARG A 301 -12.48 -20.82 -0.94
N ASP A 302 -13.53 -20.01 -1.06
CA ASP A 302 -14.11 -19.56 -2.33
C ASP A 302 -13.62 -18.14 -2.70
N LEU A 303 -12.88 -17.48 -1.80
CA LEU A 303 -12.43 -16.09 -1.93
C LEU A 303 -11.63 -15.85 -3.21
N TRP A 304 -10.70 -16.75 -3.56
CA TRP A 304 -9.88 -16.63 -4.76
C TRP A 304 -10.70 -16.68 -6.06
N ARG A 305 -11.89 -17.32 -6.05
CA ARG A 305 -12.80 -17.35 -7.20
C ARG A 305 -13.64 -16.08 -7.27
N GLU A 306 -14.21 -15.68 -6.14
CA GLU A 306 -15.11 -14.53 -6.06
C GLU A 306 -14.39 -13.18 -6.23
N GLY A 307 -13.15 -13.08 -5.73
CA GLY A 307 -12.28 -11.92 -5.84
C GLY A 307 -11.23 -12.04 -6.95
N ALA A 308 -11.38 -12.97 -7.89
CA ALA A 308 -10.35 -13.30 -8.90
C ALA A 308 -9.87 -12.12 -9.76
N ARG A 309 -10.66 -11.05 -9.89
CA ARG A 309 -10.32 -9.86 -10.66
C ARG A 309 -9.56 -8.82 -9.86
N ASP A 310 -9.53 -8.96 -8.54
CA ASP A 310 -8.92 -8.01 -7.62
C ASP A 310 -7.53 -8.48 -7.20
N ALA A 311 -6.49 -7.74 -7.64
CA ALA A 311 -5.10 -8.11 -7.39
C ALA A 311 -4.76 -8.19 -5.89
N LYS A 312 -5.26 -7.24 -5.08
CA LYS A 312 -5.05 -7.24 -3.63
C LYS A 312 -5.77 -8.42 -2.97
N CYS A 313 -6.92 -8.84 -3.47
CA CYS A 313 -7.63 -10.03 -2.98
C CYS A 313 -6.80 -11.30 -3.20
N LEU A 314 -6.32 -11.52 -4.43
CA LEU A 314 -5.48 -12.67 -4.74
C LEU A 314 -4.17 -12.67 -3.96
N ALA A 315 -3.53 -11.50 -3.81
CA ALA A 315 -2.35 -11.34 -2.97
C ALA A 315 -2.65 -11.67 -1.50
N ALA A 316 -3.79 -11.22 -0.96
CA ALA A 316 -4.18 -11.51 0.42
C ALA A 316 -4.42 -13.00 0.65
N VAL A 317 -5.07 -13.70 -0.30
CA VAL A 317 -5.25 -15.16 -0.24
C VAL A 317 -3.89 -15.84 -0.20
N ALA A 318 -2.98 -15.50 -1.12
CA ALA A 318 -1.66 -16.13 -1.19
C ALA A 318 -0.82 -15.88 0.08
N LEU A 319 -0.83 -14.66 0.61
CA LEU A 319 -0.14 -14.31 1.86
C LEU A 319 -0.75 -15.06 3.05
N TRP A 320 -2.08 -15.10 3.15
CA TRP A 320 -2.78 -15.79 4.24
C TRP A 320 -2.52 -17.30 4.22
N GLU A 321 -2.64 -17.95 3.06
CA GLU A 321 -2.38 -19.38 2.91
C GLU A 321 -0.90 -19.72 3.16
N GLY A 322 0.02 -18.88 2.68
CA GLY A 322 1.46 -19.03 2.92
C GLY A 322 1.81 -18.94 4.40
N LEU A 323 1.40 -17.87 5.07
CA LEU A 323 1.68 -17.65 6.49
C LEU A 323 0.99 -18.69 7.38
N ARG A 324 -0.23 -19.13 7.03
CA ARG A 324 -0.94 -20.20 7.76
C ARG A 324 -0.22 -21.55 7.64
N ARG A 325 0.27 -21.90 6.44
CA ARG A 325 1.05 -23.13 6.21
C ARG A 325 2.36 -23.15 7.00
N GLU A 326 2.95 -21.98 7.26
CA GLU A 326 4.12 -21.82 8.12
C GLU A 326 3.78 -21.71 9.63
N GLY A 327 2.50 -21.73 10.01
CA GLY A 327 2.07 -21.62 11.41
C GLY A 327 2.27 -20.23 12.02
N LYS A 328 2.25 -19.18 11.19
CA LYS A 328 2.53 -17.78 11.58
C LYS A 328 1.28 -16.91 11.75
N LEU A 329 0.08 -17.49 11.60
CA LEU A 329 -1.21 -16.82 11.76
C LEU A 329 -2.02 -17.38 12.92
#